data_AF-A0A7X0H4F1-F1
#
_entry.id   AF-A0A7X0H4F1-F1
#
_cell.length_a   1.000
_cell.length_b   1.000
_cell.length_c   1.000
_cell.angle_alpha   90.00
_cell.angle_beta   90.00
_cell.angle_gamma   90.00
#
_symmetry.space_group_name_H-M   'P 1'
#
loop_
_entity.id
_entity.type
_entity.pdbx_description
1 polymer ?
#
loop_
_entity_poly.entity_id
_entity_poly.type
_entity_poly.pdbx_seq_one_letter_code
_entity_poly.pdbx_strand_id
1 'polypeptide(L)' 'MPKPQIRPDYAPLPELLREMRDRAGLTQRDLAERLGMPQNTIYRMEQGIRRCDVLELIDWCRACDYNPKRAFNKLL' A
#
# COMPACT_ATOMS: atom_id res chain seq x y z
N MET A 1 -23.64 -1.50 -5.33
CA MET A 1 -22.41 -2.31 -5.55
C MET A 1 -22.13 -3.09 -4.28
N PRO A 2 -21.94 -4.41 -4.31
CA PRO A 2 -21.59 -5.16 -3.11
C PRO A 2 -20.26 -4.64 -2.58
N LYS A 3 -20.19 -4.35 -1.27
CA LYS A 3 -18.91 -4.03 -0.62
C LYS A 3 -17.98 -5.23 -0.84
N PRO A 4 -16.74 -5.02 -1.32
CA PRO A 4 -15.77 -6.10 -1.38
C PRO A 4 -15.70 -6.77 0.00
N GLN A 5 -15.84 -8.08 0.07
CA GLN A 5 -15.70 -8.80 1.35
C GLN A 5 -14.25 -8.68 1.80
N ILE A 6 -13.94 -7.72 2.67
CA ILE A 6 -12.61 -7.56 3.25
C ILE A 6 -12.47 -8.67 4.29
N ARG A 7 -11.54 -9.59 4.06
CA ARG A 7 -11.26 -10.66 5.01
C ARG A 7 -10.60 -10.02 6.25
N PRO A 8 -10.92 -10.44 7.49
CA PRO A 8 -10.42 -9.79 8.70
C PRO A 8 -8.89 -9.73 8.78
N ASP A 9 -8.21 -10.69 8.16
CA ASP A 9 -6.75 -10.79 8.02
C ASP A 9 -6.14 -9.81 7.00
N TYR A 10 -6.95 -8.98 6.32
CA TYR A 10 -6.45 -7.94 5.41
C TYR A 10 -5.98 -6.68 6.15
N ALA A 11 -6.40 -6.49 7.41
CA ALA A 11 -6.06 -5.33 8.22
C ALA A 11 -4.56 -4.96 8.28
N PRO A 12 -3.60 -5.92 8.28
CA PRO A 12 -2.17 -5.62 8.32
C PRO A 12 -1.63 -4.93 7.06
N LEU A 13 -2.26 -5.14 5.88
CA LEU A 13 -1.71 -4.63 4.63
C LEU A 13 -1.81 -3.09 4.50
N PRO A 14 -2.97 -2.43 4.70
CA PRO A 14 -3.06 -0.97 4.66
C PRO A 14 -2.09 -0.26 5.62
N GLU A 15 -1.91 -0.81 6.82
CA GLU A 15 -0.96 -0.29 7.80
C GLU A 15 0.48 -0.42 7.31
N LEU A 16 0.84 -1.56 6.72
CA LEU A 16 2.16 -1.78 6.14
C LEU A 16 2.44 -0.83 4.96
N LEU A 17 1.47 -0.59 4.07
CA LEU A 17 1.60 0.36 2.96
C LEU A 17 1.93 1.76 3.47
N ARG A 18 1.19 2.22 4.49
CA ARG A 18 1.42 3.51 5.14
C ARG A 18 2.79 3.56 5.82
N GLU A 19 3.17 2.51 6.55
CA GLU A 19 4.46 2.41 7.21
C GLU A 19 5.63 2.51 6.22
N MET A 20 5.55 1.82 5.08
CA MET A 20 6.58 1.91 4.03
C MET A 20 6.70 3.33 3.47
N ARG A 21 5.57 3.99 3.23
CA ARG A 21 5.54 5.38 2.75
C ARG A 21 6.15 6.34 3.77
N ASP A 22 5.72 6.25 5.02
CA ASP A 22 6.17 7.13 6.10
C ASP A 22 7.69 6.95 6.36
N ARG A 23 8.21 5.70 6.32
CA ARG A 23 9.65 5.41 6.43
C ARG A 23 10.48 5.98 5.28
N ALA A 24 9.90 6.05 4.08
CA ALA A 24 10.53 6.68 2.92
C ALA A 24 10.47 8.21 2.95
N GLY A 25 9.84 8.82 3.97
CA GLY A 25 9.69 10.26 4.11
C GLY A 25 8.78 10.88 3.05
N LEU A 26 7.87 10.10 2.46
CA LEU A 26 7.01 10.54 1.36
C LEU A 26 5.64 10.94 1.86
N THR A 27 5.09 12.03 1.32
CA THR A 27 3.66 12.29 1.40
C THR A 27 2.89 11.34 0.48
N GLN A 28 1.57 11.22 0.67
CA GLN A 28 0.73 10.46 -0.25
C GLN A 28 0.78 11.03 -1.68
N ARG A 29 1.04 12.33 -1.86
CA ARG A 29 1.20 12.97 -3.19
C ARG A 29 2.52 12.57 -3.82
N ASP A 30 3.62 12.59 -3.07
CA ASP A 30 4.93 12.18 -3.60
C ASP A 30 4.93 10.72 -4.05
N LEU A 31 4.31 9.84 -3.27
CA LEU A 31 4.19 8.43 -3.65
C LEU A 31 3.28 8.24 -4.87
N ALA A 32 2.18 8.99 -4.94
CA ALA A 32 1.28 8.97 -6.08
C ALA A 32 1.99 9.36 -7.39
N GLU A 33 2.81 10.41 -7.34
CA GLU A 33 3.64 10.85 -8.47
C GLU A 33 4.66 9.79 -8.87
N ARG A 34 5.35 9.16 -7.90
CA ARG A 34 6.30 8.06 -8.18
C ARG A 34 5.65 6.85 -8.84
N LEU A 35 4.42 6.52 -8.43
CA LEU A 35 3.68 5.35 -8.93
C LEU A 35 2.85 5.66 -10.19
N GLY A 36 2.77 6.92 -10.63
CA GLY A 36 1.88 7.31 -11.73
C GLY A 36 0.40 7.10 -11.41
N MET A 37 0.02 7.21 -10.13
CA MET A 37 -1.35 6.98 -9.65
C MET A 37 -1.98 8.28 -9.11
N PRO A 38 -3.31 8.39 -9.05
CA PRO A 38 -3.97 9.47 -8.32
C PRO A 38 -3.67 9.36 -6.81
N GLN A 39 -3.44 10.50 -6.12
CA GLN A 39 -3.24 10.48 -4.67
C GLN A 39 -4.43 9.89 -3.90
N ASN A 40 -5.66 10.06 -4.40
CA ASN A 40 -6.84 9.41 -3.81
C ASN A 40 -6.74 7.88 -3.83
N THR A 41 -6.06 7.29 -4.82
CA THR A 41 -5.79 5.84 -4.86
C THR A 41 -4.88 5.43 -3.71
N ILE A 42 -3.79 6.18 -3.47
CA ILE A 42 -2.88 5.96 -2.34
C ILE A 42 -3.65 6.04 -1.01
N TYR A 43 -4.43 7.11 -0.81
CA TYR A 43 -5.26 7.26 0.38
C TYR A 43 -6.20 6.07 0.59
N ARG A 44 -6.94 5.66 -0.45
CA ARG A 44 -7.91 4.57 -0.34
C ARG A 44 -7.26 3.22 -0.06
N MET A 45 -6.05 2.96 -0.55
CA MET A 45 -5.29 1.76 -0.24
C MET A 45 -4.80 1.76 1.21
N GLU A 46 -4.25 2.89 1.69
CA GLU A 46 -3.80 3.05 3.08
C GLU A 46 -4.94 3.02 4.10
N GLN A 47 -6.17 3.29 3.67
CA GLN A 47 -7.38 3.14 4.50
C GLN A 47 -8.06 1.77 4.34
N GLY A 48 -7.52 0.87 3.49
CA GLY A 48 -8.15 -0.42 3.19
C GLY A 48 -9.49 -0.33 2.45
N ILE A 49 -9.87 0.87 1.98
CA ILE A 49 -11.09 1.10 1.19
C ILE A 49 -10.94 0.49 -0.21
N ARG A 50 -9.72 0.55 -0.77
CA ARG A 50 -9.34 -0.11 -2.03
C ARG A 50 -8.33 -1.20 -1.70
N ARG A 51 -8.50 -2.38 -2.30
CA ARG A 51 -7.49 -3.43 -2.21
C ARG A 51 -6.22 -3.01 -2.93
N CYS A 52 -5.08 -3.50 -2.44
CA CYS A 52 -3.80 -3.45 -3.12
C CYS A 52 -3.51 -4.87 -3.61
N ASP A 53 -3.29 -5.04 -4.90
CA ASP A 53 -2.86 -6.33 -5.45
C ASP A 53 -1.35 -6.57 -5.25
N VAL A 54 -0.86 -7.76 -5.61
CA VAL A 54 0.53 -8.13 -5.38
C VAL A 54 1.52 -7.33 -6.22
N LEU A 55 1.14 -6.93 -7.43
CA LEU A 55 2.01 -6.12 -8.31
C LEU A 55 2.05 -4.68 -7.78
N GLU A 56 0.91 -4.14 -7.38
CA GLU A 56 0.81 -2.84 -6.70
C GLU A 56 1.66 -2.81 -5.42
N LEU A 57 1.67 -3.90 -4.62
CA LEU A 57 2.53 -4.02 -3.45
C LEU A 57 4.02 -4.01 -3.82
N ILE A 58 4.41 -4.71 -4.89
CA ILE A 58 5.80 -4.73 -5.38
C ILE A 58 6.24 -3.33 -5.84
N ASP A 59 5.38 -2.63 -6.56
CA ASP A 59 5.68 -1.26 -7.03
C ASP A 59 5.74 -0.29 -5.86
N TRP A 60 4.87 -0.44 -4.86
CA TRP A 60 4.95 0.31 -3.61
C TRP A 60 6.28 0.09 -2.88
N CYS A 61 6.72 -1.17 -2.78
CA CYS A 61 8.02 -1.51 -2.19
C CYS A 61 9.16 -0.80 -2.93
N ARG A 62 9.17 -0.85 -4.27
CA ARG A 62 10.19 -0.18 -5.09
C ARG A 62 10.17 1.34 -4.91
N ALA A 63 8.99 1.95 -4.94
CA ALA A 63 8.84 3.41 -4.81
C ALA A 63 9.25 3.94 -3.43
N CYS A 64 9.14 3.11 -2.39
CA CYS A 64 9.52 3.40 -1.02
C CYS A 64 10.92 2.86 -0.62
N ASP A 65 11.70 2.35 -1.56
CA ASP A 65 12.99 1.68 -1.29
C ASP A 65 12.90 0.62 -0.16
N TYR A 66 11.83 -0.16 -0.19
CA TYR A 66 11.52 -1.20 0.78
C TYR A 66 11.74 -2.60 0.17
N ASN A 67 12.30 -3.52 0.96
CA ASN A 67 12.54 -4.89 0.50
C ASN A 67 11.21 -5.68 0.39
N PRO A 68 10.81 -6.17 -0.80
CA PRO A 68 9.54 -6.88 -0.98
C PRO A 68 9.44 -8.18 -0.17
N LYS A 69 10.55 -8.89 0.06
CA LYS A 69 10.56 -10.09 0.91
C LYS A 69 10.25 -9.76 2.36
N ARG A 70 10.76 -8.61 2.84
CA ARG A 70 10.46 -8.13 4.20
C ARG A 70 9.00 -7.73 4.33
N ALA A 71 8.42 -7.11 3.31
CA ALA A 71 7.00 -6.77 3.29
C ALA A 71 6.14 -8.03 3.34
N PHE A 72 6.46 -9.02 2.51
CA PHE A 72 5.75 -10.30 2.49
C PHE A 72 5.82 -11.05 3.82
N ASN A 73 7.01 -11.10 4.46
CA ASN A 73 7.19 -11.74 5.76
C ASN A 73 6.38 -11.09 6.89
N LYS A 74 5.97 -9.81 6.77
CA LYS A 74 5.08 -9.15 7.74
C LYS A 74 3.61 -9.53 7.56
N LEU A 75 3.26 -10.18 6.45
CA LEU A 75 1.89 -10.56 6.09
C LEU A 75 1.62 -12.07 6.26
N LEU A 76 2.65 -12.85 6.62
CA LEU A 76 2.56 -14.27 6.98
C LEU A 76 2.36 -14.42 8.50
#